data_AF-A0A436A6C0-F1
#
_entry.id   AF-A0A436A6C0-F1
#
_cell.length_a   1.000
_cell.length_b   1.000
_cell.length_c   1.000
_cell.angle_alpha   90.00
_cell.angle_beta   90.00
_cell.angle_gamma   90.00
#
_symmetry.space_group_name_H-M   'P 1'
#
loop_
_entity.id
_entity.type
_entity.pdbx_description
1 polymer ?
#
loop_
_entity_poly.entity_id
_entity_poly.type
_entity_poly.pdbx_seq_one_letter_code
_entity_poly.pdbx_strand_id
1 'polypeptide(L)'
;MFAMTPAKAESPDGLKFHHGGSVMSVRTSGTALTIHYARPRAGLAVTKGTRLFTGALTAGTWEDGKIEGKAAVFSKGCKSAPYTVSGTIRDEGPNIVVELSGAAPVRAPGSCSVTRYSTSSSNSHLVIESGIDE
;
A
#
# COMPACT_ATOMS: atom_id res chain seq x y z
N MET A 1 -25.37 1.91 -33.36
CA MET A 1 -25.29 2.76 -32.14
C MET A 1 -24.47 2.00 -31.13
N PHE A 2 -23.25 2.43 -30.83
CA PHE A 2 -22.42 1.80 -29.79
C PHE A 2 -22.75 2.47 -28.46
N ALA A 3 -23.38 1.74 -27.54
CA ALA A 3 -23.54 2.17 -26.17
C ALA A 3 -22.17 2.09 -25.49
N MET A 4 -21.55 3.24 -25.21
CA MET A 4 -20.41 3.31 -24.32
C MET A 4 -20.93 3.21 -22.89
N THR A 5 -20.72 2.04 -22.28
CA THR A 5 -20.88 1.86 -20.83
C THR A 5 -20.01 2.89 -20.13
N PRO A 6 -20.50 3.66 -19.14
CA PRO A 6 -19.64 4.58 -18.42
C PRO A 6 -18.59 3.77 -17.68
N ALA A 7 -17.32 4.08 -17.89
CA ALA A 7 -16.24 3.58 -17.05
C ALA A 7 -16.56 3.98 -15.60
N LYS A 8 -16.61 3.00 -14.69
CA LYS A 8 -16.69 3.19 -13.24
C LYS A 8 -15.70 4.30 -12.89
N ALA A 9 -16.20 5.44 -12.42
CA ALA A 9 -15.40 6.63 -12.18
C ALA A 9 -14.24 6.27 -11.23
N GLU A 10 -13.02 6.18 -11.77
CA GLU A 10 -11.83 6.19 -10.94
C GLU A 10 -11.79 7.54 -10.26
N SER A 11 -11.98 7.55 -8.94
CA SER A 11 -11.76 8.75 -8.13
C SER A 11 -10.39 9.32 -8.54
N PRO A 12 -10.30 10.60 -8.98
CA PRO A 12 -9.01 11.21 -9.30
C PRO A 12 -8.11 11.27 -8.06
N ASP A 13 -8.64 10.98 -6.86
CA ASP A 13 -7.93 10.87 -5.60
C ASP A 13 -7.68 9.42 -5.12
N GLY A 14 -8.04 8.41 -5.90
CA GLY A 14 -7.99 6.99 -5.55
C GLY A 14 -9.04 6.57 -4.51
N LEU A 15 -9.17 5.26 -4.30
CA LEU A 15 -9.99 4.66 -3.25
C LEU A 15 -9.35 4.90 -1.87
N LYS A 16 -10.16 5.18 -0.84
CA LYS A 16 -9.68 5.44 0.52
C LYS A 16 -9.52 4.16 1.32
N PHE A 17 -8.37 4.05 1.95
CA PHE A 17 -7.98 2.92 2.77
C PHE A 17 -7.30 3.43 4.05
N HIS A 18 -7.12 2.57 5.04
CA HIS A 18 -6.52 2.87 6.32
C HIS A 18 -5.36 1.92 6.60
N HIS A 19 -4.28 2.46 7.15
CA HIS A 19 -3.13 1.67 7.58
C HIS A 19 -2.33 2.41 8.65
N GLY A 20 -2.08 1.74 9.79
CA GLY A 20 -1.21 2.26 10.86
C GLY A 20 -1.60 3.67 11.32
N GLY A 21 -2.90 3.97 11.42
CA GLY A 21 -3.46 5.28 11.78
C GLY A 21 -3.39 6.36 10.70
N SER A 22 -2.97 6.03 9.48
CA SER A 22 -2.96 6.95 8.32
C SER A 22 -4.10 6.63 7.36
N VAL A 23 -4.54 7.65 6.61
CA VAL A 23 -5.41 7.43 5.43
C VAL A 23 -4.54 7.28 4.19
N MET A 24 -4.85 6.27 3.41
CA MET A 24 -4.17 5.86 2.19
C MET A 24 -5.08 6.13 0.98
N SER A 25 -4.45 6.35 -0.16
CA SER A 25 -5.09 6.43 -1.47
C SER A 25 -4.57 5.26 -2.29
N VAL A 26 -5.47 4.36 -2.70
CA VAL A 26 -5.16 3.27 -3.61
C VAL A 26 -5.62 3.65 -5.01
N ARG A 27 -4.72 3.51 -5.98
CA ARG A 27 -4.98 3.75 -7.39
C ARG A 27 -4.63 2.52 -8.18
N THR A 28 -5.55 2.11 -9.04
CA THR A 28 -5.36 1.02 -9.99
C THR A 28 -5.29 1.59 -11.40
N SER A 29 -4.73 0.83 -12.34
CA SER A 29 -4.77 1.12 -13.78
C SER A 29 -4.45 -0.16 -14.52
N GLY A 30 -5.47 -0.85 -15.02
CA GLY A 30 -5.33 -2.24 -15.47
C GLY A 30 -4.85 -3.12 -14.31
N THR A 31 -3.73 -3.83 -14.49
CA THR A 31 -3.13 -4.64 -13.42
C THR A 31 -2.25 -3.82 -12.48
N ALA A 32 -1.86 -2.59 -12.83
CA ALA A 32 -0.98 -1.78 -11.99
C ALA A 32 -1.71 -1.28 -10.74
N LEU A 33 -1.00 -1.22 -9.62
CA LEU A 33 -1.51 -0.81 -8.31
C LEU A 33 -0.49 0.06 -7.59
N THR A 34 -0.93 1.19 -7.07
CA THR A 34 -0.11 2.05 -6.21
C THR A 34 -0.87 2.50 -4.96
N ILE A 35 -0.14 2.62 -3.85
CA ILE A 35 -0.69 3.05 -2.57
C ILE A 35 0.13 4.23 -2.06
N HIS A 36 -0.54 5.35 -1.80
CA HIS A 36 0.08 6.58 -1.34
C HIS A 36 -0.55 7.06 -0.02
N TYR A 37 0.21 7.79 0.79
CA TYR A 37 -0.34 8.47 1.96
C TYR A 37 -1.24 9.63 1.52
N ALA A 38 -2.55 9.52 1.73
CA ALA A 38 -3.48 10.63 1.53
C ALA A 38 -3.45 11.58 2.74
N ARG A 39 -3.41 11.02 3.95
CA ARG A 39 -3.27 11.74 5.23
C ARG A 39 -2.34 10.93 6.15
N PRO A 40 -1.02 11.22 6.17
CA PRO A 40 -0.11 10.59 7.11
C PRO A 40 -0.54 10.84 8.55
N ARG A 41 -0.40 9.84 9.43
CA ARG A 41 -0.55 10.06 10.86
C ARG A 41 0.51 11.02 11.40
N ALA A 42 0.21 11.69 12.50
CA ALA A 42 1.18 12.53 13.21
C ALA A 42 2.44 11.74 13.59
N GLY A 43 3.60 12.38 13.44
CA GLY A 43 4.91 11.79 13.79
C GLY A 43 5.50 10.83 12.74
N LEU A 44 4.78 10.49 11.67
CA LEU A 44 5.35 9.69 10.58
C LEU A 44 6.24 10.56 9.68
N ALA A 45 7.43 10.05 9.33
CA ALA A 45 8.42 10.75 8.52
C ALA A 45 8.09 10.71 7.01
N VAL A 46 6.87 11.07 6.64
CA VAL A 46 6.37 11.13 5.24
C VAL A 46 5.39 12.30 5.07
N THR A 47 5.18 12.72 3.83
CA THR A 47 4.18 13.75 3.48
C THR A 47 3.03 13.17 2.68
N LYS A 48 1.92 13.92 2.56
CA LYS A 48 0.85 13.61 1.61
C LYS A 48 1.44 13.34 0.21
N GLY A 49 0.97 12.29 -0.44
CA GLY A 49 1.44 11.83 -1.75
C GLY A 49 2.68 10.92 -1.70
N THR A 50 3.30 10.70 -0.54
CA THR A 50 4.41 9.74 -0.42
C THR A 50 3.91 8.34 -0.75
N ARG A 51 4.63 7.62 -1.63
CA ARG A 51 4.24 6.26 -2.08
C ARG A 51 4.71 5.20 -1.09
N LEU A 52 3.78 4.47 -0.49
CA LEU A 52 4.06 3.31 0.35
C LEU A 52 4.34 2.07 -0.50
N PHE A 53 3.53 1.84 -1.54
CA PHE A 53 3.60 0.64 -2.37
C PHE A 53 3.43 0.95 -3.85
N THR A 54 4.13 0.17 -4.68
CA THR A 54 3.91 0.07 -6.14
C THR A 54 4.04 -1.38 -6.56
N GLY A 55 3.12 -1.85 -7.41
CA GLY A 55 3.12 -3.24 -7.85
C GLY A 55 2.02 -3.51 -8.87
N ALA A 56 1.68 -4.78 -9.03
CA ALA A 56 0.64 -5.21 -9.94
C ALA A 56 -0.09 -6.47 -9.45
N LEU A 57 -1.33 -6.64 -9.91
CA LEU A 57 -2.04 -7.92 -9.91
C LEU A 57 -1.27 -8.93 -10.76
N THR A 58 -0.98 -10.09 -10.18
CA THR A 58 -0.34 -11.23 -10.84
C THR A 58 -1.35 -12.33 -11.16
N ALA A 59 -2.49 -12.36 -10.45
CA ALA A 59 -3.62 -13.22 -10.74
C ALA A 59 -4.91 -12.65 -10.12
N GLY A 60 -6.07 -13.03 -10.67
CA GLY A 60 -7.38 -12.64 -10.13
C GLY A 60 -7.79 -11.22 -10.50
N THR A 61 -8.57 -10.60 -9.62
CA THR A 61 -9.22 -9.29 -9.82
C THR A 61 -8.90 -8.35 -8.65
N TRP A 62 -9.41 -7.11 -8.71
CA TRP A 62 -9.25 -6.14 -7.62
C TRP A 62 -10.01 -6.55 -6.35
N GLU A 63 -11.08 -7.32 -6.48
CA GLU A 63 -11.91 -7.79 -5.36
C GLU A 63 -11.43 -9.15 -4.80
N ASP A 64 -10.71 -9.94 -5.60
CA ASP A 64 -10.12 -11.23 -5.18
C ASP A 64 -8.90 -11.53 -6.05
N GLY A 65 -7.71 -11.23 -5.56
CA GLY A 65 -6.50 -11.26 -6.39
C GLY A 65 -5.20 -11.41 -5.63
N LYS A 66 -4.16 -11.80 -6.37
CA LYS A 66 -2.78 -11.87 -5.90
C LYS A 66 -2.02 -10.69 -6.44
N ILE A 67 -1.19 -10.08 -5.60
CA ILE A 67 -0.40 -8.91 -5.94
C ILE A 67 1.07 -9.10 -5.58
N GLU A 68 1.95 -8.52 -6.38
CA GLU A 68 3.38 -8.44 -6.10
C GLU A 68 3.90 -7.03 -6.37
N GLY A 69 4.93 -6.62 -5.64
CA GLY A 69 5.51 -5.31 -5.83
C GLY A 69 6.58 -4.95 -4.81
N LYS A 70 6.74 -3.64 -4.60
CA LYS A 70 7.66 -3.08 -3.63
C LYS A 70 6.92 -2.18 -2.64
N ALA A 71 7.07 -2.47 -1.36
CA ALA A 71 6.72 -1.57 -0.28
C ALA A 71 7.96 -0.78 0.17
N ALA A 72 7.80 0.22 1.03
CA ALA A 72 8.91 1.01 1.55
C ALA A 72 8.79 1.29 3.06
N VAL A 73 9.94 1.27 3.74
CA VAL A 73 10.08 1.72 5.14
C VAL A 73 10.63 3.15 5.16
N PHE A 74 10.06 3.96 6.04
CA PHE A 74 10.38 5.37 6.20
C PHE A 74 10.99 5.64 7.58
N SER A 75 11.99 6.53 7.63
CA SER A 75 12.53 7.05 8.89
C SER A 75 13.01 8.47 8.68
N LYS A 76 12.91 9.29 9.73
CA LYS A 76 13.29 10.71 9.69
C LYS A 76 14.75 10.87 9.28
N GLY A 77 15.01 11.77 8.33
CA GLY A 77 16.35 12.07 7.83
C GLY A 77 16.95 11.02 6.89
N CYS A 78 16.23 9.94 6.61
CA CYS A 78 16.69 8.88 5.71
C CYS A 78 15.88 8.83 4.43
N LYS A 79 16.52 8.42 3.32
CA LYS A 79 15.81 7.99 2.10
C LYS A 79 14.86 6.83 2.43
N SER A 80 13.81 6.62 1.66
CA SER A 80 12.97 5.42 1.80
C SER A 80 13.78 4.15 1.54
N ALA A 81 13.55 3.08 2.29
CA ALA A 81 14.14 1.76 2.03
C ALA A 81 13.08 0.82 1.41
N PRO A 82 13.12 0.58 0.09
CA PRO A 82 12.17 -0.30 -0.57
C PRO A 82 12.50 -1.78 -0.33
N TYR A 83 11.49 -2.64 -0.36
CA TYR A 83 11.63 -4.09 -0.27
C TYR A 83 10.49 -4.81 -1.00
N THR A 84 10.78 -6.01 -1.50
CA THR A 84 9.82 -6.83 -2.23
C THR A 84 8.76 -7.36 -1.28
N VAL A 85 7.50 -7.29 -1.72
CA VAL A 85 6.36 -7.89 -1.03
C VAL A 85 5.48 -8.62 -2.04
N SER A 86 4.81 -9.66 -1.55
CA SER A 86 3.72 -10.34 -2.23
C SER A 86 2.51 -10.35 -1.32
N GLY A 87 1.31 -10.49 -1.87
CA GLY A 87 0.11 -10.35 -1.08
C GLY A 87 -1.16 -10.71 -1.81
N THR A 88 -2.27 -10.43 -1.15
CA THR A 88 -3.62 -10.66 -1.66
C THR A 88 -4.48 -9.43 -1.47
N ILE A 89 -5.48 -9.30 -2.33
CA ILE A 89 -6.63 -8.42 -2.13
C ILE A 89 -7.84 -9.31 -1.94
N ARG A 90 -8.63 -9.05 -0.90
CA ARG A 90 -9.85 -9.80 -0.57
C ARG A 90 -11.00 -8.85 -0.30
N ASP A 91 -12.14 -9.15 -0.89
CA ASP A 91 -13.43 -8.61 -0.46
C ASP A 91 -13.92 -9.39 0.75
N GLU A 92 -13.95 -8.72 1.91
CA GLU A 92 -14.41 -9.29 3.18
C GLU A 92 -15.82 -8.80 3.55
N GLY A 93 -16.58 -8.29 2.57
CA GLY A 93 -17.98 -7.86 2.72
C GLY A 93 -18.10 -6.33 2.75
N PRO A 94 -18.11 -5.67 3.92
CA PRO A 94 -18.14 -4.21 3.97
C PRO A 94 -16.80 -3.58 3.56
N ASN A 95 -15.72 -4.37 3.52
CA ASN A 95 -14.36 -3.87 3.30
C ASN A 95 -13.60 -4.69 2.26
N ILE A 96 -12.76 -4.01 1.48
CA ILE A 96 -11.65 -4.60 0.74
C ILE A 96 -10.41 -4.56 1.62
N VAL A 97 -9.72 -5.69 1.75
CA VAL A 97 -8.47 -5.84 2.53
C VAL A 97 -7.32 -6.14 1.58
N VAL A 98 -6.29 -5.30 1.62
CA VAL A 98 -5.01 -5.52 0.94
C VAL A 98 -3.99 -5.96 1.99
N GLU A 99 -3.51 -7.19 1.86
CA GLU A 99 -2.54 -7.79 2.78
C GLU A 99 -1.24 -8.07 2.04
N LEU A 100 -0.13 -7.47 2.51
CA LEU A 100 1.20 -7.58 1.90
C LEU A 100 2.19 -8.15 2.91
N SER A 101 3.05 -9.07 2.45
CA SER A 101 4.11 -9.67 3.26
C SER A 101 5.45 -9.66 2.52
N GLY A 102 6.53 -9.43 3.27
CA GLY A 102 7.89 -9.49 2.74
C GLY A 102 8.96 -9.26 3.80
N ALA A 103 10.21 -9.56 3.49
CA ALA A 103 11.32 -9.34 4.41
C ALA A 103 11.65 -7.83 4.45
N ALA A 104 11.23 -7.15 5.53
CA ALA A 104 11.37 -5.70 5.65
C ALA A 104 12.78 -5.28 6.08
N PRO A 105 13.32 -4.18 5.55
CA PRO A 105 14.64 -3.69 5.88
C PRO A 105 14.67 -3.14 7.30
N VAL A 106 15.64 -3.58 8.09
CA VAL A 106 15.89 -3.11 9.45
C VAL A 106 17.15 -2.26 9.45
N ARG A 107 17.02 -1.04 9.99
CA ARG A 107 18.14 -0.09 10.08
C ARG A 107 18.91 -0.27 11.37
N ALA A 108 20.21 0.04 11.30
CA ALA A 108 21.00 0.26 12.50
C ALA A 108 20.39 1.41 13.34
N PRO A 109 20.43 1.32 14.68
CA PRO A 109 19.98 2.41 15.55
C PRO A 109 20.66 3.74 15.18
N GLY A 110 19.87 4.81 15.05
CA GLY A 110 20.39 6.15 14.74
C GLY A 110 20.99 6.33 13.34
N SER A 111 20.87 5.35 12.45
CA SER A 111 21.49 5.38 11.12
C SER A 111 20.49 5.03 10.00
N CYS A 112 20.82 5.44 8.78
CA CYS A 112 20.06 5.05 7.58
C CYS A 112 20.48 3.70 6.99
N SER A 113 21.60 3.13 7.47
CA SER A 113 22.13 1.86 6.99
C SER A 113 21.21 0.69 7.32
N VAL A 114 20.78 -0.04 6.30
CA VAL A 114 20.06 -1.31 6.47
C VAL A 114 21.08 -2.39 6.81
N THR A 115 20.88 -3.07 7.94
CA THR A 115 21.81 -4.09 8.45
C THR A 115 21.30 -5.50 8.27
N ARG A 116 19.97 -5.68 8.20
CA ARG A 116 19.33 -6.98 7.97
C ARG A 116 17.95 -6.79 7.37
N TYR A 117 17.35 -7.91 6.96
CA TYR A 117 15.95 -8.00 6.56
C TYR A 117 15.21 -8.92 7.55
N SER A 118 13.94 -8.63 7.82
CA SER A 118 13.14 -9.33 8.82
C SER A 118 11.79 -9.70 8.27
N THR A 119 11.40 -10.97 8.38
CA THR A 119 10.04 -11.45 8.04
C THR A 119 9.06 -11.36 9.22
N SER A 120 9.53 -10.95 10.39
CA SER A 120 8.76 -10.86 11.65
C SER A 120 8.72 -9.44 12.26
N SER A 121 9.13 -8.41 11.53
CA SER A 121 9.05 -7.03 12.04
C SER A 121 7.66 -6.44 11.85
N SER A 122 7.32 -5.35 12.53
CA SER A 122 6.05 -4.65 12.27
C SER A 122 5.90 -4.11 10.85
N ASN A 123 7.00 -4.02 10.09
CA ASN A 123 6.96 -3.62 8.68
C ASN A 123 6.94 -4.81 7.71
N SER A 124 7.03 -6.07 8.18
CA SER A 124 7.06 -7.23 7.28
C SER A 124 5.69 -7.74 6.86
N HIS A 125 4.64 -7.21 7.51
CA HIS A 125 3.24 -7.52 7.24
C HIS A 125 2.46 -6.21 7.26
N LEU A 126 1.79 -5.89 6.16
CA LEU A 126 1.00 -4.67 6.02
C LEU A 126 -0.44 -5.07 5.71
N VAL A 127 -1.36 -4.64 6.56
CA VAL A 127 -2.81 -4.74 6.30
C VAL A 127 -3.33 -3.35 6.03
N ILE A 128 -3.96 -3.17 4.88
CA ILE A 128 -4.48 -1.90 4.38
C ILE A 128 -5.93 -2.14 4.01
N GLU A 129 -6.85 -1.55 4.77
CA GLU A 129 -8.28 -1.89 4.74
C GLU A 129 -9.07 -0.71 4.21
N SER A 130 -10.05 -0.93 3.35
CA SER A 130 -11.00 0.13 3.02
C SER A 130 -11.82 0.46 4.25
N GLY A 131 -12.10 1.75 4.46
CA GLY A 131 -13.03 2.18 5.51
C GLY A 131 -14.22 2.91 4.89
N ILE A 132 -15.34 2.92 5.60
CA ILE A 132 -16.36 3.94 5.43
C ILE A 132 -15.85 5.14 6.25
N ASP A 133 -15.63 6.29 5.61
CA ASP A 133 -15.39 7.52 6.35
C ASP A 133 -16.66 7.77 7.20
N GLU A 134 -16.60 7.53 8.52
CA GLU A 134 -17.64 7.98 9.46
C GLU A 134 -17.60 9.50 9.62
#